data_AF-A0A0Q0EA82-F1
#
_entry.id   AF-A0A0Q0EA82-F1
#
_cell.length_a   1.000
_cell.length_b   1.000
_cell.length_c   1.000
_cell.angle_alpha   90.00
_cell.angle_beta   90.00
_cell.angle_gamma   90.00
#
_symmetry.space_group_name_H-M   'P 1'
#
loop_
_entity.id
_entity.type
_entity.pdbx_description
1 polymer ?
#
loop_
_entity_poly.entity_id
_entity_poly.type
_entity_poly.pdbx_seq_one_letter_code
_entity_poly.pdbx_strand_id
1 'polypeptide(L)' 'AKVEHPFQVIKVRFNHRKVRYRGLEKNTAQLFSLFGLANLMLAKRYLQQAAG' A
#
# COMPACT_ATOMS: atom_id res chain seq x y z
N ALA A 1 12.47 8.71 9.97
CA ALA A 1 12.03 8.32 8.62
C ALA A 1 10.50 8.38 8.56
N LYS A 2 9.94 9.39 7.90
CA LYS A 2 8.50 9.79 7.95
C LYS A 2 7.58 8.98 7.03
N VAL A 3 8.02 7.81 6.57
CA VAL A 3 7.21 6.94 5.74
C VAL A 3 6.55 5.97 6.71
N GLU A 4 5.27 6.12 7.03
CA GLU A 4 4.49 4.95 7.46
C GLU A 4 4.80 3.87 6.42
N HIS A 5 5.57 2.86 6.81
CA HIS A 5 6.22 1.96 5.86
C HIS A 5 5.13 1.46 4.91
N PRO A 6 5.20 1.63 3.58
CA PRO A 6 4.12 1.24 2.68
C PRO A 6 3.73 -0.24 2.89
N PHE A 7 4.70 -1.05 3.33
CA PHE A 7 4.50 -2.40 3.84
C PHE A 7 3.55 -2.52 5.05
N GLN A 8 3.60 -1.62 6.04
CA GLN A 8 2.64 -1.58 7.14
C GLN A 8 1.24 -1.23 6.64
N VAL A 9 1.11 -0.26 5.73
CA VAL A 9 -0.19 0.10 5.14
C VAL A 9 -0.78 -1.11 4.39
N ILE A 10 0.04 -1.79 3.60
CA ILE A 10 -0.37 -2.98 2.83
C ILE A 10 -0.71 -4.16 3.77
N LYS A 11 0.14 -4.47 4.75
CA LYS A 11 -0.05 -5.64 5.63
C LYS A 11 -1.13 -5.43 6.69
N VAL A 12 -1.31 -4.22 7.20
CA VAL A 12 -2.23 -3.93 8.32
C VAL A 12 -3.52 -3.30 7.81
N ARG A 13 -3.46 -2.21 7.04
CA ARG A 13 -4.66 -1.48 6.59
C ARG A 13 -5.38 -2.20 5.45
N PHE A 14 -4.64 -2.77 4.50
CA PHE A 14 -5.19 -3.60 3.43
C PHE A 14 -5.26 -5.09 3.80
N ASN A 15 -4.90 -5.46 5.03
CA ASN A 15 -4.95 -6.82 5.57
C ASN A 15 -4.21 -7.88 4.70
N HIS A 16 -3.19 -7.48 3.94
CA HIS A 16 -2.42 -8.35 3.05
C HIS A 16 -1.33 -9.11 3.83
N ARG A 17 -1.73 -9.92 4.82
CA ARG A 17 -0.81 -10.63 5.74
C ARG A 17 -0.35 -11.98 5.22
N LYS A 18 -1.16 -12.67 4.42
CA LYS A 18 -0.87 -14.01 3.86
C LYS A 18 -1.21 -14.05 2.37
N VAL A 19 -0.22 -14.34 1.54
CA VAL A 19 -0.41 -14.66 0.11
C VAL A 19 -0.48 -16.17 -0.07
N ARG A 20 -1.26 -16.62 -1.04
CA ARG A 20 -1.26 -18.04 -1.44
C ARG A 20 -0.11 -18.27 -2.41
N TYR A 21 0.59 -19.41 -2.34
CA TYR A 21 1.64 -19.73 -3.31
C TYR A 21 1.12 -20.10 -4.70
N ARG A 22 -0.20 -20.33 -4.82
CA ARG A 22 -0.86 -20.57 -6.11
C ARG A 22 -1.15 -19.24 -6.80
N GLY A 23 -0.88 -19.16 -8.10
CA GLY A 23 -1.19 -17.98 -8.91
C GLY A 23 -0.29 -16.77 -8.61
N LEU A 24 1.03 -17.01 -8.56
CA LEU A 24 2.06 -15.99 -8.30
C LEU A 24 1.86 -14.70 -9.09
N GLU A 25 1.60 -14.80 -10.41
CA GLU A 25 1.38 -13.63 -11.27
C GLU A 25 0.21 -12.75 -10.80
N LYS A 26 -0.91 -13.37 -10.42
CA LYS A 26 -2.09 -12.65 -9.92
C LYS A 26 -1.80 -11.96 -8.58
N ASN A 27 -1.05 -12.63 -7.71
CA ASN A 27 -0.66 -12.06 -6.42
C ASN A 27 0.31 -10.88 -6.60
N THR A 28 1.24 -10.99 -7.54
CA THR A 28 2.17 -9.90 -7.87
C THR A 28 1.43 -8.70 -8.48
N ALA A 29 0.49 -8.92 -9.41
CA ALA A 29 -0.36 -7.86 -9.94
C ALA A 29 -1.19 -7.18 -8.84
N GLN A 30 -1.75 -7.96 -7.90
CA GLN A 30 -2.46 -7.42 -6.74
C GLN A 30 -1.54 -6.58 -5.84
N LEU A 31 -0.30 -7.04 -5.60
CA LEU A 31 0.68 -6.33 -4.79
C LEU A 31 1.03 -4.97 -5.40
N PHE A 32 1.26 -4.90 -6.71
CA PHE A 32 1.53 -3.63 -7.41
C PHE A 32 0.37 -2.64 -7.28
N SER A 33 -0.86 -3.11 -7.46
CA SER A 33 -2.05 -2.27 -7.27
C SER A 33 -2.15 -1.73 -5.83
N LEU A 34 -1.87 -2.57 -4.81
CA LEU A 34 -1.87 -2.16 -3.41
C LEU A 34 -0.77 -1.13 -3.09
N PHE A 35 0.41 -1.26 -3.69
CA PHE A 35 1.47 -0.25 -3.57
C PHE A 35 1.07 1.08 -4.21
N GLY A 36 0.43 1.06 -5.39
CA GLY A 36 -0.12 2.26 -6.02
C GLY A 36 -1.13 2.98 -5.12
N LEU A 37 -2.07 2.22 -4.52
CA LEU A 37 -3.08 2.77 -3.60
C LEU A 37 -2.46 3.30 -2.30
N ALA A 38 -1.47 2.61 -1.75
CA ALA A 38 -0.75 3.09 -0.56
C ALA A 38 -0.04 4.42 -0.84
N ASN A 39 0.62 4.55 -1.99
CA ASN A 39 1.27 5.77 -2.42
C ASN A 39 0.26 6.91 -2.64
N LEU A 40 -0.91 6.61 -3.22
CA LEU A 40 -1.96 7.61 -3.41
C LEU A 40 -2.52 8.13 -2.08
N MET A 41 -2.75 7.25 -1.11
CA MET A 41 -3.19 7.68 0.24
C MET A 41 -2.15 8.54 0.94
N LEU A 42 -0.86 8.23 0.76
CA LEU A 42 0.22 9.03 1.29
C LEU A 42 0.28 10.40 0.61
N ALA A 43 0.18 10.46 -0.72
CA ALA A 43 0.12 11.71 -1.47
C ALA A 43 -1.08 12.58 -1.04
N LYS A 44 -2.27 11.97 -0.83
CA LYS A 44 -3.44 12.69 -0.29
C LYS A 44 -3.15 13.32 1.07
N ARG A 45 -2.50 12.59 1.98
CA ARG A 45 -2.12 13.12 3.30
C ARG A 45 -1.16 14.28 3.19
N TYR A 46 -0.17 14.19 2.30
CA TYR A 46 0.77 15.29 2.05
C TYR A 46 0.08 16.53 1.47
N LEU A 47 -0.79 16.35 0.48
CA LEU A 47 -1.54 17.46 -0.13
C LEU A 47 -2.49 18.12 0.87
N GLN A 48 -3.16 17.34 1.73
CA GLN A 48 -4.00 17.90 2.79
C GLN A 48 -3.20 18.62 3.88
N GLN A 49 -1.98 18.17 4.19
CA GLN A 49 -1.08 18.88 5.12
C GLN A 49 -0.47 20.14 4.51
N ALA A 50 -0.30 20.20 3.19
CA ALA A 50 0.23 21.36 2.49
C ALA A 50 -0.84 22.45 2.24
N ALA A 51 -2.12 22.06 2.23
CA ALA A 51 -3.25 22.96 1.98
C ALA A 51 -3.88 23.54 3.27
N GLY A 52 -3.40 23.14 4.45
CA GLY A 52 -3.78 23.70 5.75
C GLY A 52 -2.62 24.45 6.37
#